data_AF-A0A0Q5FTH9-F1
#
_entry.id   AF-A0A0Q5FTH9-F1
#
_cell.length_a   1.000
_cell.length_b   1.000
_cell.length_c   1.000
_cell.angle_alpha   90.00
_cell.angle_beta   90.00
_cell.angle_gamma   90.00
#
_symmetry.space_group_name_H-M   'P 1'
#
loop_
_entity.id
_entity.type
_entity.pdbx_description
1 polymer ?
#
loop_
_entity_poly.entity_id
_entity_poly.type
_entity_poly.pdbx_seq_one_letter_code
_entity_poly.pdbx_strand_id
1 'polypeptide(L)'
;MGYTLAFWSGGDDLDPVDTYRILDEKHVESVRGIDSDEVQRALIDGLPGWTHAGNILQPPGADPDGAPAFDVHIGRQLAQFTGYGIEDGADFNAIIDVMHPLGYRLFDPQTNERFG
;
A
#
# COMPACT_ATOMS: atom_id res chain seq x y z
N MET A 1 -6.44 7.45 14.50
CA MET A 1 -5.02 7.21 14.20
C MET A 1 -5.00 6.19 13.07
N GLY A 2 -4.28 6.46 11.97
CA GLY A 2 -4.23 5.54 10.83
C GLY A 2 -3.03 4.60 10.92
N TYR A 3 -3.09 3.47 10.23
CA TYR A 3 -1.98 2.53 10.06
C TYR A 3 -1.63 2.45 8.58
N THR A 4 -0.35 2.49 8.23
CA THR A 4 0.10 2.65 6.84
C THR A 4 0.90 1.43 6.42
N LEU A 5 0.57 0.84 5.27
CA LEU A 5 1.43 -0.10 4.57
C LEU A 5 2.09 0.61 3.40
N ALA A 6 3.40 0.46 3.26
CA ALA A 6 4.17 1.02 2.17
C ALA A 6 4.77 -0.10 1.31
N PHE A 7 4.73 0.07 -0.01
CA PHE A 7 5.16 -0.95 -0.96
C PHE A 7 6.09 -0.35 -2.04
N TRP A 8 7.25 -0.99 -2.24
CA TRP A 8 8.15 -0.73 -3.36
C TRP A 8 9.05 -1.94 -3.67
N SER A 9 9.68 -1.95 -4.84
CA SER A 9 10.63 -3.01 -5.25
C SER A 9 12.02 -2.44 -5.51
N GLY A 10 13.06 -3.25 -5.27
CA GLY A 10 14.45 -2.83 -5.44
C GLY A 10 15.00 -2.05 -4.24
N GLY A 11 16.24 -1.56 -4.37
CA GLY A 11 16.98 -0.97 -3.26
C GLY A 11 17.18 -1.98 -2.12
N ASP A 12 17.52 -3.23 -2.45
CA ASP A 12 17.63 -4.32 -1.47
C ASP A 12 18.84 -4.14 -0.54
N ASP A 13 19.88 -3.44 -1.01
CA ASP A 13 21.08 -3.09 -0.23
C ASP A 13 20.94 -1.75 0.53
N LEU A 14 19.80 -1.05 0.40
CA LEU A 14 19.57 0.24 1.05
C LEU A 14 18.91 0.07 2.43
N ASP A 15 19.15 1.02 3.32
CA ASP A 15 18.41 1.13 4.57
C ASP A 15 16.92 1.40 4.26
N PRO A 16 15.98 0.58 4.78
CA PRO A 16 14.58 0.69 4.42
C PRO A 16 13.91 1.95 4.97
N VAL A 17 14.33 2.43 6.15
CA VAL A 17 13.76 3.61 6.80
C VAL A 17 14.15 4.87 6.05
N ASP A 18 15.44 5.01 5.73
CA ASP A 18 15.93 6.15 4.97
C ASP A 18 15.40 6.14 3.54
N THR A 19 15.27 4.96 2.92
CA THR A 19 14.65 4.81 1.60
C THR A 19 13.19 5.24 1.60
N TYR A 20 12.39 4.78 2.57
CA TYR A 20 10.99 5.18 2.68
C TYR A 20 10.81 6.70 2.80
N ARG A 21 11.66 7.36 3.62
CA ARG A 21 11.60 8.82 3.82
C ARG A 21 11.87 9.63 2.55
N ILE A 22 12.71 9.12 1.65
CA ILE A 22 13.08 9.86 0.44
C ILE A 22 12.21 9.53 -0.76
N LEU A 23 11.54 8.37 -0.78
CA LEU A 23 10.78 7.89 -1.94
C LEU A 23 9.55 8.74 -2.28
N ASP A 24 9.01 9.47 -1.29
CA ASP A 24 7.91 10.42 -1.51
C ASP A 24 8.41 11.72 -2.18
N GLU A 25 9.66 12.11 -1.93
CA GLU A 25 10.21 13.39 -2.38
C GLU A 25 11.10 13.28 -3.63
N LYS A 26 11.82 12.17 -3.78
CA LYS A 26 12.94 12.04 -4.72
C LYS A 26 12.97 10.68 -5.39
N HIS A 27 13.48 10.71 -6.62
CA HIS A 27 13.77 9.48 -7.34
C HIS A 27 14.98 8.75 -6.74
N VAL A 28 14.83 7.45 -6.52
CA VAL A 28 15.89 6.56 -6.04
C VAL A 28 16.25 5.58 -7.15
N GLU A 29 17.49 5.64 -7.66
CA GLU A 29 17.92 4.91 -8.86
C GLU A 29 17.74 3.38 -8.75
N SER A 30 18.02 2.81 -7.57
CA SER A 30 17.93 1.36 -7.35
C SER A 30 16.50 0.86 -7.06
N VAL A 31 15.52 1.76 -6.94
CA VAL A 31 14.12 1.41 -6.70
C VAL A 31 13.37 1.40 -8.03
N ARG A 32 12.57 0.37 -8.27
CA ARG A 32 11.82 0.23 -9.52
C ARG A 32 10.60 1.16 -9.52
N GLY A 33 10.20 1.60 -10.71
CA GLY A 33 8.95 2.32 -10.89
C GLY A 33 7.75 1.44 -10.58
N ILE A 34 6.68 2.05 -10.07
CA ILE A 34 5.38 1.41 -9.91
C ILE A 34 4.55 1.62 -11.17
N ASP A 35 3.98 0.55 -11.70
CA ASP A 35 2.95 0.62 -12.74
C ASP A 35 1.61 0.83 -12.04
N SER A 36 1.13 2.09 -12.03
CA SER A 36 -0.11 2.45 -11.38
C SER A 36 -1.32 1.73 -11.96
N ASP A 37 -1.33 1.46 -13.27
CA ASP A 37 -2.43 0.77 -13.93
C ASP A 37 -2.44 -0.72 -13.58
N GLU A 38 -1.26 -1.33 -13.40
CA GLU A 38 -1.14 -2.71 -12.90
C GLU A 38 -1.63 -2.83 -11.47
N VAL A 39 -1.21 -1.93 -10.57
CA VAL A 39 -1.66 -1.93 -9.17
C VAL A 39 -3.17 -1.73 -9.09
N GLN A 40 -3.74 -0.77 -9.85
CA GLN A 40 -5.18 -0.54 -9.86
C GLN A 40 -5.96 -1.75 -10.36
N ARG A 41 -5.50 -2.41 -11.43
CA ARG A 41 -6.12 -3.65 -11.93
C ARG A 41 -6.06 -4.76 -10.89
N ALA A 42 -4.90 -4.96 -10.25
CA ALA A 42 -4.73 -5.97 -9.22
C ALA A 42 -5.63 -5.74 -8.00
N LEU A 43 -5.83 -4.48 -7.58
CA LEU A 43 -6.76 -4.13 -6.51
C LEU A 43 -8.21 -4.45 -6.90
N ILE A 44 -8.63 -4.09 -8.11
CA ILE A 44 -10.00 -4.37 -8.60
C ILE A 44 -10.26 -5.89 -8.67
N ASP A 45 -9.31 -6.64 -9.21
CA ASP A 45 -9.47 -8.09 -9.42
C ASP A 45 -9.28 -8.88 -8.11
N GLY A 46 -8.38 -8.41 -7.24
CA GLY A 46 -7.96 -9.10 -6.02
C GLY A 46 -8.80 -8.79 -4.78
N LEU A 47 -9.64 -7.75 -4.81
CA LEU A 47 -10.48 -7.33 -3.69
C LEU A 47 -11.97 -7.39 -4.05
N PRO A 48 -12.54 -8.59 -4.30
CA PRO A 48 -13.92 -8.72 -4.71
C PRO A 48 -14.88 -8.19 -3.63
N GLY A 49 -15.82 -7.34 -4.06
CA GLY A 49 -16.82 -6.73 -3.18
C GLY A 49 -16.36 -5.49 -2.42
N TRP A 50 -15.11 -5.08 -2.59
CA TRP A 50 -14.62 -3.80 -2.07
C TRP A 50 -15.13 -2.64 -2.91
N THR A 51 -15.34 -1.49 -2.28
CA THR A 51 -15.72 -0.25 -2.94
C THR A 51 -14.48 0.55 -3.30
N HIS A 52 -14.41 1.03 -4.54
CA HIS A 52 -13.33 1.88 -5.04
C HIS A 52 -13.92 3.25 -5.42
N ALA A 53 -13.55 4.30 -4.68
CA ALA A 53 -14.03 5.66 -4.86
C ALA A 53 -12.85 6.65 -4.88
N GLY A 54 -12.30 6.89 -6.08
CA GLY A 54 -11.10 7.72 -6.22
C GLY A 54 -9.89 7.05 -5.58
N ASN A 55 -9.27 7.72 -4.61
CA ASN A 55 -8.19 7.18 -3.78
C ASN A 55 -8.70 6.40 -2.56
N ILE A 56 -10.02 6.35 -2.34
CA ILE A 56 -10.60 5.63 -1.21
C ILE A 56 -10.95 4.20 -1.61
N LEU A 57 -10.54 3.26 -0.77
CA LEU A 57 -10.80 1.84 -0.89
C LEU A 57 -11.45 1.34 0.40
N GLN A 58 -12.61 0.68 0.31
CA GLN A 58 -13.37 0.25 1.49
C GLN A 58 -13.72 -1.24 1.42
N PRO A 59 -13.53 -2.00 2.51
CA PRO A 59 -13.91 -3.41 2.55
C PRO A 59 -15.44 -3.57 2.57
N PRO A 60 -15.94 -4.79 2.27
CA PRO A 60 -17.36 -5.06 2.25
C PRO A 60 -18.02 -4.78 3.61
N GLY A 61 -19.14 -4.07 3.60
CA GLY A 61 -19.90 -3.74 4.81
C GLY A 61 -19.43 -2.48 5.54
N ALA A 62 -18.40 -1.79 5.05
CA ALA A 62 -18.05 -0.46 5.53
C ALA A 62 -19.15 0.57 5.26
N ASP A 63 -19.24 1.59 6.13
CA ASP A 63 -20.09 2.76 5.88
C ASP A 63 -19.55 3.54 4.68
N PRO A 64 -20.35 3.81 3.63
CA PRO A 64 -19.91 4.55 2.43
C PRO A 64 -19.24 5.89 2.73
N ASP A 65 -19.64 6.57 3.80
CA ASP A 65 -19.09 7.87 4.19
C ASP A 65 -18.14 7.77 5.41
N GLY A 66 -17.73 6.55 5.78
CA GLY A 66 -17.04 6.27 7.04
C GLY A 66 -15.93 5.23 6.94
N ALA A 67 -15.72 4.55 8.07
CA ALA A 67 -14.68 3.54 8.26
C ALA A 67 -15.31 2.14 8.39
N PRO A 68 -14.55 1.05 8.15
CA PRO A 68 -13.14 1.01 7.73
C PRO A 68 -12.92 1.54 6.31
N ALA A 69 -11.80 2.24 6.09
CA ALA A 69 -11.40 2.75 4.78
C ALA A 69 -9.88 2.85 4.66
N PHE A 70 -9.38 2.72 3.44
CA PHE A 70 -7.99 2.99 3.07
C PHE A 70 -7.92 4.21 2.16
N ASP A 71 -7.03 5.14 2.49
CA ASP A 71 -6.54 6.13 1.55
C ASP A 71 -5.34 5.54 0.80
N VAL A 72 -5.47 5.44 -0.51
CA VAL A 72 -4.51 4.82 -1.42
C VAL A 72 -3.74 5.92 -2.17
N HIS A 73 -2.44 5.98 -1.92
CA HIS A 73 -1.53 6.84 -2.65
C HIS A 73 -0.59 6.00 -3.51
N ILE A 74 -0.64 6.15 -4.83
CA ILE A 74 0.27 5.46 -5.75
C ILE A 74 1.15 6.53 -6.42
N GLY A 75 2.37 6.65 -5.93
CA GLY A 75 3.43 7.49 -6.50
C GLY A 75 4.23 6.75 -7.57
N ARG A 76 5.32 7.37 -8.02
CA ARG A 76 6.19 6.81 -9.08
C ARG A 76 6.97 5.58 -8.65
N GLN A 77 7.35 5.49 -7.38
CA GLN A 77 8.21 4.43 -6.84
C GLN A 77 7.72 3.91 -5.48
N LEU A 78 6.59 4.41 -4.99
CA LEU A 78 6.04 4.11 -3.68
C LEU A 78 4.53 4.05 -3.77
N ALA A 79 3.94 2.95 -3.27
CA ALA A 79 2.52 2.83 -3.05
C ALA A 79 2.25 2.77 -1.55
N GLN A 80 1.30 3.56 -1.06
CA GLN A 80 0.92 3.63 0.35
C GLN A 80 -0.57 3.39 0.50
N PHE A 81 -0.90 2.61 1.52
CA PHE A 81 -2.28 2.32 1.93
C PHE A 81 -2.41 2.71 3.38
N THR A 82 -3.10 3.81 3.66
CA THR A 82 -3.34 4.28 5.02
C THR A 82 -4.75 3.88 5.45
N GLY A 83 -4.85 2.88 6.31
CA GLY A 83 -6.11 2.38 6.86
C GLY A 83 -6.60 3.22 8.05
N TYR A 84 -7.90 3.49 8.07
CA TYR A 84 -8.61 4.24 9.11
C TYR A 84 -9.77 3.40 9.67
N GLY A 85 -9.86 3.31 11.00
CA GLY A 85 -10.95 2.59 11.69
C GLY A 85 -10.99 1.09 11.40
N ILE A 86 -9.84 0.51 11.05
CA ILE A 86 -9.68 -0.93 10.85
C ILE A 86 -9.37 -1.55 12.20
N GLU A 87 -10.29 -2.39 12.70
CA GLU A 87 -10.15 -3.04 14.01
C GLU A 87 -9.37 -4.37 13.90
N ASP A 88 -9.49 -5.06 12.76
CA ASP A 88 -8.88 -6.36 12.51
C ASP A 88 -7.81 -6.30 11.41
N GLY A 89 -6.70 -7.04 11.59
CA GLY A 89 -5.62 -7.11 10.59
C GLY A 89 -5.99 -7.78 9.26
N ALA A 90 -7.19 -8.35 9.14
CA ALA A 90 -7.63 -9.08 7.94
C ALA A 90 -7.70 -8.18 6.69
N ASP A 91 -8.16 -6.94 6.84
CA ASP A 91 -8.25 -6.00 5.71
C ASP A 91 -6.86 -5.57 5.24
N PHE A 92 -5.91 -5.37 6.16
CA PHE A 92 -4.51 -5.12 5.83
C PHE A 92 -3.88 -6.32 5.11
N ASN A 93 -4.17 -7.54 5.58
CA ASN A 93 -3.69 -8.76 4.93
C ASN A 93 -4.21 -8.90 3.50
N ALA A 94 -5.47 -8.51 3.25
CA ALA A 94 -6.01 -8.51 1.89
C ALA A 94 -5.22 -7.57 0.95
N ILE A 95 -4.83 -6.38 1.43
CA ILE A 95 -3.95 -5.47 0.65
C ILE A 95 -2.58 -6.11 0.41
N ILE A 96 -1.98 -6.72 1.44
CA ILE A 96 -0.68 -7.39 1.33
C ILE A 96 -0.74 -8.54 0.30
N ASP A 97 -1.78 -9.36 0.35
CA ASP A 97 -1.99 -10.49 -0.55
C ASP A 97 -2.16 -10.07 -2.01
N VAL A 98 -2.70 -8.89 -2.27
CA VAL A 98 -2.79 -8.32 -3.62
C VAL A 98 -1.46 -7.74 -4.09
N MET A 99 -0.74 -7.03 -3.22
CA MET A 99 0.50 -6.34 -3.60
C MET A 99 1.70 -7.27 -3.73
N HIS A 100 1.77 -8.33 -2.91
CA HIS A 100 2.91 -9.23 -2.86
C HIS A 100 3.18 -9.97 -4.19
N PRO A 101 2.18 -10.52 -4.90
CA PRO A 101 2.38 -11.16 -6.21
C PRO A 101 2.91 -10.22 -7.31
N LEU A 102 2.72 -8.90 -7.17
CA LEU A 102 3.26 -7.90 -8.10
C LEU A 102 4.77 -7.66 -7.88
N GLY A 103 5.35 -8.28 -6.86
CA GLY A 103 6.78 -8.18 -6.54
C GLY A 103 7.15 -6.94 -5.74
N TYR A 104 6.17 -6.22 -5.19
CA TYR A 104 6.42 -5.12 -4.25
C TYR A 104 6.62 -5.65 -2.83
N ARG A 105 7.72 -5.21 -2.20
CA ARG A 105 8.06 -5.59 -0.83
C ARG A 105 7.34 -4.65 0.14
N LEU A 106 6.76 -5.22 1.19
CA LEU A 106 6.11 -4.47 2.25
C LEU A 106 7.16 -3.80 3.12
N PHE A 107 6.92 -2.55 3.47
CA PHE A 107 7.54 -1.85 4.58
C PHE A 107 6.44 -1.35 5.50
N ASP A 108 6.68 -1.52 6.79
CA ASP A 108 5.81 -1.09 7.87
C ASP A 108 6.47 0.11 8.58
N PRO A 109 5.99 1.34 8.32
CA PRO A 109 6.53 2.54 8.95
C PRO A 109 6.31 2.61 10.47
N GLN A 110 5.35 1.84 11.02
CA GLN A 110 5.07 1.81 12.45
C GLN A 110 6.10 0.99 13.21
N THR A 111 6.62 -0.09 12.60
CA THR A 111 7.65 -0.96 13.19
C THR A 111 9.05 -0.69 12.64
N ASN A 112 9.17 0.07 11.54
CA ASN A 112 10.39 0.27 10.74
C ASN A 112 10.92 -1.03 10.12
N GLU A 113 10.05 -2.02 9.89
CA GLU A 113 10.43 -3.31 9.36
C GLU A 113 10.09 -3.44 7.87
N ARG A 114 10.97 -4.12 7.12
CA ARG A 114 10.78 -4.42 5.70
C ARG A 114 10.65 -5.93 5.51
N PHE A 115 9.56 -6.33 4.91
CA PHE A 115 9.18 -7.72 4.65
C PHE A 115 9.27 -8.01 3.15
N GLY A 116 9.65 -9.23 2.79
CA GLY A 116 9.79 -9.67 1.40
C GLY A 116 9.99 -11.17 1.30
#